data_AF-A0A4R6KDE2-F1
#
_entry.id   AF-A0A4R6KDE2-F1
#
_cell.length_a   1.000
_cell.length_b   1.000
_cell.length_c   1.000
_cell.angle_alpha   90.00
_cell.angle_beta   90.00
_cell.angle_gamma   90.00
#
_symmetry.space_group_name_H-M   'P 1'
#
loop_
_entity.id
_entity.type
_entity.pdbx_description
1 polymer ?
#
loop_
_entity_poly.entity_id
_entity_poly.type
_entity_poly.pdbx_seq_one_letter_code
_entity_poly.pdbx_strand_id
1 'polypeptide(L)'
;MSWVGKFDTPGSLRDVAAGSPLFDRWHATIAALIKPSTPLSGSGAYVDPSERDLDVTATRAYTWTGFSRPLLMKHRDDRDAAFAEGEDRSTQIEYLEWHVDRDPSGTIVRVTFTTETPEYWKTLAKVDPDRVVALYRELVDPAVRPEDLFDANGKYDTMNRWNTTDGIVHYIMPINSMKDLLGVSQEAERTGTALDGYDALPYRRETGADARINIDLWSINRKGYAVATEDPPGPLIIDWDDSGWTDPDGDPVGDHWTVVRGKRGAALRVVYEVPPAAGYRVGDIRIGGRPIAYGGQLAEHVIMSAHGVIDRGAP
;
A
#
# COMPACT_ATOMS: atom_id res chain seq x y z
N MET A 1 7.61 25.92 8.07
CA MET A 1 6.61 25.69 9.14
C MET A 1 5.43 24.93 8.58
N SER A 2 5.39 23.61 8.78
CA SER A 2 4.15 22.83 8.66
C SER A 2 4.05 21.87 9.84
N TRP A 3 3.24 22.23 10.84
CA TRP A 3 2.78 21.31 11.87
C TRP A 3 1.59 20.52 11.34
N VAL A 4 1.65 19.19 11.46
CA VAL A 4 0.52 18.32 11.15
C VAL A 4 -0.38 18.30 12.38
N GLY A 5 -1.18 19.33 12.59
CA GLY A 5 -2.00 19.41 13.80
C GLY A 5 -2.99 18.27 13.98
N LYS A 6 -3.28 17.53 12.90
CA LYS A 6 -4.09 16.32 12.90
C LYS A 6 -3.80 15.52 11.64
N PHE A 7 -3.44 14.25 11.79
CA PHE A 7 -3.28 13.33 10.65
C PHE A 7 -4.61 13.16 9.91
N ASP A 8 -4.58 13.40 8.61
CA ASP A 8 -5.69 13.14 7.70
C ASP A 8 -5.80 11.64 7.39
N THR A 9 -6.99 11.21 6.97
CA THR A 9 -7.27 9.84 6.53
C THR A 9 -6.39 9.44 5.33
N PRO A 10 -6.09 8.14 5.12
CA PRO A 10 -5.28 7.70 4.00
C PRO A 10 -5.81 8.28 2.68
N GLY A 11 -4.92 8.73 1.80
CA GLY A 11 -5.30 9.33 0.51
C GLY A 11 -6.30 10.50 0.59
N SER A 12 -6.45 11.12 1.76
CA SER A 12 -7.46 12.15 2.07
C SER A 12 -8.90 11.71 1.77
N LEU A 13 -9.23 10.46 2.07
CA LEU A 13 -10.58 9.91 1.91
C LEU A 13 -11.65 10.71 2.67
N ARG A 14 -12.85 10.81 2.07
CA ARG A 14 -14.00 11.51 2.64
C ARG A 14 -15.24 10.64 2.56
N ASP A 15 -15.14 9.43 3.09
CA ASP A 15 -16.26 8.46 3.05
C ASP A 15 -17.43 8.84 3.95
N VAL A 16 -17.23 9.79 4.88
CA VAL A 16 -18.21 10.30 5.84
C VAL A 16 -18.19 11.83 5.84
N ALA A 17 -19.25 12.45 6.36
CA ALA A 17 -19.35 13.90 6.47
C ALA A 17 -18.22 14.50 7.34
N ALA A 18 -17.78 15.72 7.02
CA ALA A 18 -16.62 16.38 7.65
C ALA A 18 -16.67 16.49 9.19
N GLY A 19 -17.86 16.51 9.79
CA GLY A 19 -18.05 16.52 11.26
C GLY A 19 -18.03 15.13 11.91
N SER A 20 -17.73 14.07 11.16
CA SER A 20 -17.74 12.70 11.66
C SER A 20 -16.64 12.45 12.70
N PRO A 21 -16.91 11.68 13.77
CA PRO A 21 -15.89 11.21 14.71
C PRO A 21 -14.78 10.37 14.07
N LEU A 22 -14.95 9.89 12.82
CA LEU A 22 -13.94 9.13 12.09
C LEU A 22 -12.59 9.85 12.08
N PHE A 23 -12.57 11.15 11.77
CA PHE A 23 -11.33 11.89 11.59
C PHE A 23 -10.52 12.04 12.89
N ASP A 24 -11.20 12.29 14.01
CA ASP A 24 -10.53 12.35 15.33
C ASP A 24 -10.01 10.97 15.75
N ARG A 25 -10.80 9.92 15.53
CA ARG A 25 -10.41 8.54 15.85
C ARG A 25 -9.26 8.04 14.99
N TRP A 26 -9.25 8.41 13.71
CA TRP A 26 -8.15 8.11 12.80
C TRP A 26 -6.86 8.77 13.27
N HIS A 27 -6.89 10.08 13.50
CA HIS A 27 -5.73 10.80 14.05
C HIS A 27 -5.22 10.16 15.33
N ALA A 28 -6.10 9.88 16.29
CA ALA A 28 -5.71 9.24 17.55
C ALA A 28 -5.09 7.84 17.34
N THR A 29 -5.58 7.09 16.35
CA THR A 29 -5.03 5.77 15.99
C THR A 29 -3.62 5.90 15.45
N ILE A 30 -3.37 6.85 14.54
CA ILE A 30 -2.05 7.07 13.95
C ILE A 30 -1.06 7.68 14.95
N ALA A 31 -1.47 8.71 15.69
CA ALA A 31 -0.62 9.35 16.70
C ALA A 31 -0.15 8.33 17.75
N ALA A 32 -1.00 7.37 18.15
CA ALA A 32 -0.60 6.32 19.08
C ALA A 32 0.46 5.34 18.54
N LEU A 33 0.72 5.32 17.23
CA LEU A 33 1.74 4.47 16.59
C LEU A 33 3.09 5.17 16.46
N ILE A 34 3.14 6.48 16.66
CA ILE A 34 4.34 7.30 16.50
C ILE A 34 4.81 7.74 17.88
N LYS A 35 6.10 7.53 18.17
CA LYS A 35 6.71 8.07 19.39
C LYS A 35 7.02 9.56 19.18
N PRO A 36 6.96 10.40 20.22
CA PRO A 36 7.29 11.83 20.11
C PRO A 36 8.63 12.08 19.41
N SER A 37 9.65 11.28 19.76
CA SER A 37 10.95 11.25 19.08
C SER A 37 11.64 9.90 19.29
N THR A 38 12.18 9.33 18.22
CA THR A 38 12.97 8.08 18.24
C THR A 38 14.32 8.29 17.58
N PRO A 39 15.45 8.17 18.30
CA PRO A 39 16.77 8.16 17.68
C PRO A 39 16.88 7.01 16.67
N LEU A 40 17.45 7.29 15.49
CA LEU A 40 17.75 6.26 14.48
C LEU A 40 19.27 6.01 14.45
N SER A 41 19.86 5.88 13.26
CA SER A 41 21.27 5.49 13.07
C SER A 41 22.27 6.64 12.99
N GLY A 42 21.88 7.84 13.42
CA GLY A 42 22.69 9.06 13.36
C GLY A 42 22.35 10.03 14.48
N SER A 43 22.74 11.30 14.32
CA SER A 43 22.43 12.36 15.28
C SER A 43 21.04 12.97 15.12
N GLY A 44 20.30 12.59 14.07
CA GLY A 44 18.89 12.98 13.89
C GLY A 44 17.93 12.06 14.65
N ALA A 45 16.62 12.22 14.40
CA ALA A 45 15.59 11.31 14.91
C ALA A 45 14.44 11.10 13.91
N TYR A 46 13.66 10.04 14.10
CA TYR A 46 12.27 10.01 13.66
C TYR A 46 11.41 10.79 14.66
N VAL A 47 10.43 11.53 14.18
CA VAL A 47 9.83 12.65 14.87
C VAL A 47 8.32 12.64 14.63
N ASP A 48 7.52 12.84 15.68
CA ASP A 48 6.07 12.99 15.51
C ASP A 48 5.74 14.40 14.97
N PRO A 49 5.25 14.53 13.72
CA PRO A 49 4.90 15.82 13.12
C PRO A 49 3.61 16.42 13.71
N SER A 50 2.86 15.67 14.52
CA SER A 50 1.65 16.14 15.20
C SER A 50 1.88 16.71 16.59
N GLU A 51 3.05 16.50 17.17
CA GLU A 51 3.41 17.06 18.47
C GLU A 51 4.38 18.26 18.38
N ARG A 52 4.91 18.58 17.20
CA ARG A 52 5.84 19.72 17.02
C ARG A 52 5.79 20.34 15.63
N ASP A 53 6.11 21.63 15.56
CA ASP A 53 6.39 22.32 14.30
C ASP A 53 7.65 21.76 13.64
N LEU A 54 7.56 21.49 12.33
CA LEU A 54 8.70 21.10 11.50
C LEU A 54 9.13 22.24 10.59
N ASP A 55 10.44 22.47 10.50
CA ASP A 55 11.04 23.27 9.43
C ASP A 55 11.35 22.37 8.24
N VAL A 56 10.27 21.97 7.54
CA VAL A 56 10.34 21.08 6.40
C VAL A 56 11.20 21.70 5.30
N THR A 57 12.33 21.07 5.01
CA THR A 57 13.26 21.49 3.95
C THR A 57 13.12 20.68 2.67
N ALA A 58 12.56 19.47 2.77
CA ALA A 58 12.27 18.61 1.63
C ALA A 58 11.21 17.58 1.99
N THR A 59 10.48 17.12 0.97
CA THR A 59 9.66 15.90 1.00
C THR A 59 10.41 14.79 0.26
N ARG A 60 10.14 13.53 0.61
CA ARG A 60 10.72 12.37 -0.07
C ARG A 60 9.72 11.23 -0.15
N ALA A 61 9.54 10.71 -1.36
CA ALA A 61 8.91 9.42 -1.60
C ALA A 61 9.96 8.31 -1.39
N TYR A 62 9.72 7.41 -0.45
CA TYR A 62 10.47 6.16 -0.32
C TYR A 62 9.78 5.14 -1.21
N THR A 63 10.41 4.70 -2.30
CA THR A 63 9.74 3.95 -3.36
C THR A 63 10.24 2.52 -3.47
N TRP A 64 9.32 1.58 -3.73
CA TRP A 64 9.61 0.18 -4.02
C TRP A 64 8.59 -0.38 -5.03
N THR A 65 8.81 -1.61 -5.48
CA THR A 65 7.94 -2.31 -6.43
C THR A 65 6.84 -3.07 -5.69
N GLY A 66 5.63 -3.12 -6.26
CA GLY A 66 4.48 -3.78 -5.64
C GLY A 66 4.55 -5.32 -5.53
N PHE A 67 5.43 -5.98 -6.29
CA PHE A 67 5.60 -7.43 -6.23
C PHE A 67 6.73 -7.86 -5.29
N SER A 68 6.52 -8.97 -4.58
CA SER A 68 7.43 -9.50 -3.56
C SER A 68 8.82 -9.79 -4.11
N ARG A 69 9.79 -8.97 -3.69
CA ARG A 69 11.20 -9.21 -4.01
C ARG A 69 11.70 -10.54 -3.43
N PRO A 70 11.36 -10.95 -2.20
CA PRO A 70 11.67 -12.29 -1.69
C PRO A 70 11.19 -13.42 -2.59
N LEU A 71 9.98 -13.34 -3.15
CA LEU A 71 9.49 -14.34 -4.11
C LEU A 71 10.34 -14.37 -5.38
N LEU A 72 10.66 -13.20 -5.94
CA LEU A 72 11.56 -13.11 -7.10
C LEU A 72 12.93 -13.70 -6.81
N MET A 73 13.46 -13.55 -5.60
CA MET A 73 14.75 -14.13 -5.22
C MET A 73 14.65 -15.64 -4.99
N LYS A 74 13.55 -16.11 -4.38
CA LYS A 74 13.25 -17.54 -4.18
C LYS A 74 13.19 -18.27 -5.53
N HIS A 75 12.54 -17.67 -6.52
CA HIS A 75 12.38 -18.23 -7.87
C HIS A 75 13.15 -17.44 -8.93
N ARG A 76 14.40 -17.06 -8.63
CA ARG A 76 15.23 -16.22 -9.51
C ARG A 76 15.44 -16.78 -10.93
N ASP A 77 15.34 -18.10 -11.06
CA ASP A 77 15.53 -18.83 -12.32
C ASP A 77 14.18 -19.24 -12.96
N ASP A 78 13.04 -18.95 -12.31
CA ASP A 78 11.68 -19.25 -12.77
C ASP A 78 10.69 -18.17 -12.28
N ARG A 79 10.63 -17.07 -13.03
CA ARG A 79 9.77 -15.94 -12.65
C ARG A 79 8.28 -16.28 -12.68
N ASP A 80 7.87 -17.26 -13.51
CA ASP A 80 6.46 -17.67 -13.58
C ASP A 80 6.05 -18.43 -12.31
N ALA A 81 6.96 -19.24 -11.73
CA ALA A 81 6.76 -19.84 -10.41
C ALA A 81 6.61 -18.78 -9.29
N ALA A 82 7.38 -17.68 -9.35
CA ALA A 82 7.18 -16.56 -8.44
C ALA A 82 5.79 -15.95 -8.59
N PHE A 83 5.35 -15.65 -9.82
CA PHE A 83 4.03 -15.07 -10.06
C PHE A 83 2.90 -15.99 -9.62
N ALA A 84 3.01 -17.29 -9.89
CA ALA A 84 2.04 -18.28 -9.44
C ALA A 84 1.92 -18.34 -7.90
N GLU A 85 3.05 -18.31 -7.18
CA GLU A 85 3.05 -18.25 -5.72
C GLU A 85 2.54 -16.91 -5.17
N GLY A 86 2.73 -15.81 -5.93
CA GLY A 86 2.25 -14.48 -5.60
C GLY A 86 0.73 -14.32 -5.59
N GLU A 87 -0.02 -15.25 -6.21
CA GLU A 87 -1.48 -15.23 -6.16
C GLU A 87 -2.01 -15.63 -4.77
N ASP A 88 -1.18 -16.27 -3.92
CA ASP A 88 -1.52 -16.49 -2.52
C ASP A 88 -1.37 -15.19 -1.71
N ARG A 89 -2.46 -14.73 -1.10
CA ARG A 89 -2.51 -13.51 -0.30
C ARG A 89 -1.51 -13.49 0.86
N SER A 90 -1.05 -14.65 1.35
CA SER A 90 -0.03 -14.74 2.40
C SER A 90 1.38 -14.34 1.95
N THR A 91 1.61 -14.20 0.63
CA THR A 91 2.91 -13.85 0.06
C THR A 91 2.96 -12.41 -0.48
N GLN A 92 1.82 -11.71 -0.46
CA GLN A 92 1.66 -10.31 -0.89
C GLN A 92 2.06 -9.35 0.22
N ILE A 93 3.36 -9.22 0.45
CA ILE A 93 3.97 -8.65 1.67
C ILE A 93 4.65 -7.29 1.48
N GLU A 94 4.52 -6.67 0.32
CA GLU A 94 5.21 -5.41 -0.02
C GLU A 94 4.31 -4.18 0.17
N TYR A 95 3.41 -4.21 1.16
CA TYR A 95 2.36 -3.19 1.31
C TYR A 95 1.59 -2.96 0.00
N LEU A 96 1.32 -4.04 -0.73
CA LEU A 96 0.42 -4.07 -1.86
C LEU A 96 -0.22 -5.44 -1.87
N GLU A 97 -1.54 -5.48 -1.92
CA GLU A 97 -2.28 -6.71 -2.13
C GLU A 97 -3.18 -6.55 -3.34
N TRP A 98 -3.44 -7.66 -4.01
CA TRP A 98 -4.28 -7.70 -5.20
C TRP A 98 -5.21 -8.90 -5.23
N HIS A 99 -6.27 -8.76 -6.00
CA HIS A 99 -7.20 -9.81 -6.35
C HIS A 99 -7.40 -9.84 -7.87
N VAL A 100 -7.54 -11.06 -8.40
CA VAL A 100 -7.63 -11.33 -9.83
C VAL A 100 -9.00 -11.90 -10.11
N ASP A 101 -9.78 -11.20 -10.91
CA ASP A 101 -11.04 -11.70 -11.46
C ASP A 101 -10.76 -12.43 -12.77
N ARG A 102 -11.33 -13.64 -12.87
CA ARG A 102 -11.24 -14.49 -14.07
C ARG A 102 -12.62 -14.78 -14.61
N ASP A 103 -12.71 -14.88 -15.93
CA ASP A 103 -13.91 -15.38 -16.56
C ASP A 103 -14.05 -16.91 -16.41
N PRO A 104 -15.17 -17.52 -16.84
CA PRO A 104 -15.35 -18.97 -16.76
C PRO A 104 -14.32 -19.82 -17.54
N SER A 105 -13.57 -19.24 -18.48
CA SER A 105 -12.46 -19.90 -19.18
C SER A 105 -11.12 -19.80 -18.45
N GLY A 106 -11.06 -19.04 -17.35
CA GLY A 106 -9.86 -18.83 -16.54
C GLY A 106 -9.01 -17.62 -16.99
N THR A 107 -9.45 -16.88 -18.01
CA THR A 107 -8.74 -15.70 -18.50
C THR A 107 -8.94 -14.53 -17.55
N ILE A 108 -7.86 -13.83 -17.22
CA ILE A 108 -7.92 -12.64 -16.37
C ILE A 108 -8.72 -11.55 -17.09
N VAL A 109 -9.74 -11.03 -16.44
CA VAL A 109 -10.54 -9.90 -16.93
C VAL A 109 -10.25 -8.61 -16.21
N ARG A 110 -9.84 -8.70 -14.95
CA ARG A 110 -9.60 -7.55 -14.09
C ARG A 110 -8.61 -7.91 -12.99
N VAL A 111 -7.77 -6.95 -12.63
CA VAL A 111 -6.93 -7.03 -11.43
C VAL A 111 -7.19 -5.80 -10.58
N THR A 112 -7.54 -6.02 -9.31
CA THR A 112 -7.78 -4.94 -8.35
C THR A 112 -6.63 -4.90 -7.35
N PHE A 113 -5.97 -3.74 -7.26
CA PHE A 113 -4.89 -3.46 -6.31
C PHE A 113 -5.39 -2.56 -5.19
N THR A 114 -4.95 -2.81 -3.95
CA THR A 114 -5.26 -1.94 -2.81
C THR A 114 -4.05 -1.69 -1.94
N THR A 115 -4.01 -0.50 -1.33
CA THR A 115 -3.13 -0.15 -0.21
C THR A 115 -3.89 0.11 1.09
N GLU A 116 -5.21 -0.10 1.06
CA GLU A 116 -6.08 0.24 2.18
C GLU A 116 -5.81 -0.69 3.36
N THR A 117 -5.56 -0.09 4.53
CA THR A 117 -5.21 -0.81 5.75
C THR A 117 -6.44 -1.16 6.57
N PRO A 118 -6.47 -2.30 7.29
CA PRO A 118 -7.62 -2.70 8.09
C PRO A 118 -7.93 -1.71 9.22
N GLU A 119 -6.99 -0.89 9.67
CA GLU A 119 -7.17 0.14 10.69
C GLU A 119 -8.20 1.20 10.27
N TYR A 120 -8.17 1.66 9.01
CA TYR A 120 -9.14 2.61 8.51
C TYR A 120 -10.55 2.01 8.51
N TRP A 121 -10.68 0.80 7.97
CA TRP A 121 -11.96 0.09 7.87
C TRP A 121 -12.53 -0.31 9.23
N LYS A 122 -11.69 -0.76 10.18
CA LYS A 122 -12.10 -0.99 11.58
C LYS A 122 -12.58 0.29 12.25
N THR A 123 -11.98 1.43 11.94
CA THR A 123 -12.39 2.72 12.51
C THR A 123 -13.71 3.18 11.90
N LEU A 124 -13.85 3.08 10.58
CA LEU A 124 -15.08 3.38 9.86
C LEU A 124 -16.23 2.50 10.33
N ALA A 125 -16.03 1.19 10.45
CA ALA A 125 -17.04 0.25 10.92
C ALA A 125 -17.57 0.55 12.34
N LYS A 126 -16.72 1.13 13.21
CA LYS A 126 -17.13 1.56 14.56
C LYS A 126 -17.95 2.86 14.56
N VAL A 127 -17.82 3.67 13.51
CA VAL A 127 -18.45 5.00 13.42
C VAL A 127 -19.72 4.94 12.57
N ASP A 128 -19.65 4.26 11.44
CA ASP A 128 -20.71 4.17 10.44
C ASP A 128 -20.67 2.79 9.73
N PRO A 129 -21.27 1.74 10.34
CA PRO A 129 -21.28 0.40 9.75
C PRO A 129 -22.08 0.34 8.45
N ASP A 130 -23.13 1.15 8.29
CA ASP A 130 -23.92 1.20 7.06
C ASP A 130 -23.09 1.75 5.90
N ARG A 131 -22.23 2.76 6.15
CA ARG A 131 -21.29 3.25 5.14
C ARG A 131 -20.28 2.18 4.73
N VAL A 132 -19.82 1.33 5.64
CA VAL A 132 -18.95 0.19 5.29
C VAL A 132 -19.65 -0.74 4.31
N VAL A 133 -20.91 -1.12 4.58
CA VAL A 133 -21.69 -1.98 3.67
C VAL A 133 -21.86 -1.32 2.30
N ALA A 134 -22.19 -0.02 2.26
CA ALA A 134 -22.32 0.72 1.02
C ALA A 134 -21.01 0.74 0.21
N LEU A 135 -19.88 0.99 0.88
CA LEU A 135 -18.57 0.98 0.23
C LEU A 135 -18.20 -0.41 -0.30
N TYR A 136 -18.44 -1.49 0.45
CA TYR A 136 -18.20 -2.84 -0.06
C TYR A 136 -19.03 -3.13 -1.32
N ARG A 137 -20.28 -2.64 -1.37
CA ARG A 137 -21.14 -2.75 -2.55
C ARG A 137 -20.61 -1.98 -3.75
N GLU A 138 -20.07 -0.79 -3.51
CA GLU A 138 -19.47 0.06 -4.55
C GLU A 138 -18.14 -0.53 -5.06
N LEU A 139 -17.35 -1.11 -4.17
CA LEU A 139 -15.95 -1.45 -4.41
C LEU A 139 -15.72 -2.90 -4.85
N VAL A 140 -16.63 -3.81 -4.51
CA VAL A 140 -16.48 -5.24 -4.79
C VAL A 140 -17.73 -5.78 -5.50
N ASP A 141 -18.89 -5.79 -4.83
CA ASP A 141 -20.09 -6.38 -5.42
C ASP A 141 -21.40 -5.83 -4.80
N PRO A 142 -22.39 -5.39 -5.59
CA PRO A 142 -23.66 -4.87 -5.09
C PRO A 142 -24.46 -5.87 -4.23
N ALA A 143 -24.18 -7.16 -4.31
CA ALA A 143 -24.82 -8.23 -3.55
C ALA A 143 -24.32 -8.34 -2.10
N VAL A 144 -23.27 -7.60 -1.70
CA VAL A 144 -22.75 -7.62 -0.32
C VAL A 144 -23.87 -7.34 0.69
N ARG A 145 -23.91 -8.16 1.74
CA ARG A 145 -24.87 -8.03 2.85
C ARG A 145 -24.17 -7.66 4.15
N PRO A 146 -24.84 -6.96 5.08
CA PRO A 146 -24.27 -6.65 6.39
C PRO A 146 -23.77 -7.89 7.12
N GLU A 147 -24.47 -9.02 7.02
CA GLU A 147 -24.10 -10.28 7.68
C GLU A 147 -22.82 -10.92 7.09
N ASP A 148 -22.40 -10.49 5.90
CA ASP A 148 -21.09 -10.91 5.36
C ASP A 148 -19.94 -10.17 6.05
N LEU A 149 -20.19 -8.97 6.60
CA LEU A 149 -19.14 -8.06 7.10
C LEU A 149 -19.09 -7.98 8.63
N PHE A 150 -20.18 -8.31 9.31
CA PHE A 150 -20.30 -8.15 10.76
C PHE A 150 -20.78 -9.45 11.42
N ASP A 151 -20.15 -9.81 12.54
CA ASP A 151 -20.59 -10.96 13.34
C ASP A 151 -21.92 -10.68 14.07
N ALA A 152 -22.44 -11.69 14.77
CA ALA A 152 -23.71 -11.58 15.51
C ALA A 152 -23.72 -10.49 16.61
N ASN A 153 -22.54 -10.00 17.03
CA ASN A 153 -22.39 -8.92 18.00
C ASN A 153 -22.18 -7.54 17.33
N GLY A 154 -22.29 -7.46 16.00
CA GLY A 154 -22.02 -6.25 15.23
C GLY A 154 -20.52 -5.92 15.12
N LYS A 155 -19.62 -6.86 15.41
CA LYS A 155 -18.18 -6.65 15.25
C LYS A 155 -17.79 -6.92 13.80
N TYR A 156 -17.12 -5.95 13.20
CA TYR A 156 -16.58 -6.05 11.85
C TYR A 156 -15.55 -7.18 11.73
N ASP A 157 -15.78 -8.08 10.78
CA ASP A 157 -14.87 -9.16 10.42
C ASP A 157 -13.95 -8.71 9.29
N THR A 158 -12.66 -8.55 9.59
CA THR A 158 -11.66 -8.17 8.58
C THR A 158 -11.30 -9.31 7.64
N MET A 159 -11.62 -10.55 7.97
CA MET A 159 -11.34 -11.75 7.18
C MET A 159 -12.57 -12.26 6.42
N ASN A 160 -13.57 -11.40 6.21
CA ASN A 160 -14.76 -11.74 5.44
C ASN A 160 -14.44 -12.17 3.99
N ARG A 161 -15.38 -12.84 3.34
CA ARG A 161 -15.24 -13.35 1.95
C ARG A 161 -14.86 -12.27 0.94
N TRP A 162 -15.34 -11.04 1.12
CA TRP A 162 -15.10 -9.91 0.21
C TRP A 162 -13.70 -9.28 0.35
N ASN A 163 -12.93 -9.72 1.36
CA ASN A 163 -11.50 -9.41 1.49
C ASN A 163 -10.58 -10.58 1.14
N THR A 164 -11.13 -11.80 1.06
CA THR A 164 -10.35 -13.05 0.99
C THR A 164 -10.56 -13.77 -0.33
N THR A 165 -11.77 -14.25 -0.60
CA THR A 165 -12.07 -15.11 -1.75
C THR A 165 -12.67 -14.34 -2.92
N ASP A 166 -13.59 -13.41 -2.64
CA ASP A 166 -14.49 -12.83 -3.64
C ASP A 166 -14.13 -11.39 -3.98
N GLY A 167 -12.98 -10.93 -3.51
CA GLY A 167 -12.48 -9.59 -3.80
C GLY A 167 -11.41 -9.16 -2.82
N ILE A 168 -11.18 -7.86 -2.83
CA ILE A 168 -10.21 -7.21 -1.97
C ILE A 168 -10.69 -5.80 -1.63
N VAL A 169 -11.18 -5.57 -0.41
CA VAL A 169 -11.44 -4.20 0.06
C VAL A 169 -10.18 -3.56 0.64
N HIS A 170 -9.55 -4.28 1.56
CA HIS A 170 -8.35 -3.86 2.26
C HIS A 170 -7.41 -5.06 2.47
N TYR A 171 -6.23 -4.78 3.01
CA TYR A 171 -5.25 -5.80 3.35
C TYR A 171 -5.79 -6.86 4.30
N ILE A 172 -5.38 -8.10 4.09
CA ILE A 172 -5.50 -9.17 5.08
C ILE A 172 -4.14 -9.66 5.57
N MET A 173 -3.06 -9.32 4.86
CA MET A 173 -1.71 -9.70 5.25
C MET A 173 -1.31 -8.93 6.52
N PRO A 174 -1.03 -9.61 7.64
CA PRO A 174 -0.83 -8.93 8.93
C PRO A 174 0.29 -7.89 8.94
N ILE A 175 1.32 -8.08 8.12
CA ILE A 175 2.52 -7.23 8.11
C ILE A 175 2.40 -6.00 7.20
N ASN A 176 1.32 -5.87 6.40
CA ASN A 176 1.08 -4.69 5.57
C ASN A 176 0.38 -3.55 6.36
N SER A 177 0.44 -3.56 7.68
CA SER A 177 -0.36 -2.67 8.54
C SER A 177 0.24 -1.27 8.70
N MET A 178 -0.56 -0.29 9.16
CA MET A 178 -0.03 1.04 9.52
C MET A 178 0.97 0.93 10.67
N LYS A 179 0.72 0.01 11.61
CA LYS A 179 1.61 -0.26 12.74
C LYS A 179 2.99 -0.72 12.26
N ASP A 180 3.03 -1.64 11.29
CA ASP A 180 4.30 -2.16 10.77
C ASP A 180 5.03 -1.10 9.93
N LEU A 181 4.32 -0.37 9.07
CA LEU A 181 4.90 0.70 8.27
C LEU A 181 5.50 1.84 9.12
N LEU A 182 4.74 2.34 10.10
CA LEU A 182 5.22 3.40 11.00
C LEU A 182 6.24 2.85 12.01
N GLY A 183 6.13 1.58 12.37
CA GLY A 183 7.06 0.89 13.25
C GLY A 183 8.44 0.77 12.61
N VAL A 184 8.52 0.25 11.39
CA VAL A 184 9.79 0.09 10.67
C VAL A 184 10.45 1.44 10.42
N SER A 185 9.67 2.49 10.10
CA SER A 185 10.18 3.86 9.94
C SER A 185 10.86 4.42 11.20
N GLN A 186 10.62 3.83 12.38
CA GLN A 186 11.19 4.24 13.66
C GLN A 186 12.34 3.32 14.13
N GLU A 187 12.78 2.37 13.32
CA GLU A 187 13.86 1.44 13.70
C GLU A 187 15.24 2.04 13.49
N ALA A 188 16.16 1.78 14.42
CA ALA A 188 17.57 2.14 14.29
C ALA A 188 18.38 0.94 13.77
N GLU A 189 19.21 1.17 12.75
CA GLU A 189 20.26 0.23 12.39
C GLU A 189 21.32 0.20 13.50
N ARG A 190 21.51 -0.99 14.07
CA ARG A 190 22.36 -1.18 15.25
C ARG A 190 23.84 -1.40 14.93
N THR A 191 24.16 -1.75 13.69
CA THR A 191 25.51 -2.17 13.28
C THR A 191 26.40 -1.02 12.82
N GLY A 192 25.83 0.13 12.44
CA GLY A 192 26.52 1.29 11.87
C GLY A 192 27.07 1.07 10.46
N THR A 193 26.84 -0.09 9.85
CA THR A 193 27.59 -0.59 8.68
C THR A 193 26.72 -0.79 7.45
N ALA A 194 25.40 -0.64 7.53
CA ALA A 194 24.54 -0.80 6.37
C ALA A 194 24.88 0.20 5.26
N LEU A 195 25.41 -0.30 4.12
CA LEU A 195 25.76 0.49 2.93
C LEU A 195 24.63 0.53 1.90
N ASP A 196 23.85 -0.54 1.80
CA ASP A 196 22.71 -0.64 0.89
C ASP A 196 21.54 -1.42 1.53
N GLY A 197 20.49 -1.70 0.74
CA GLY A 197 19.34 -2.47 1.20
C GLY A 197 19.65 -3.94 1.54
N TYR A 198 20.78 -4.49 1.09
CA TYR A 198 21.23 -5.83 1.48
C TYR A 198 21.88 -5.81 2.86
N ASP A 199 22.72 -4.82 3.13
CA ASP A 199 23.37 -4.66 4.44
C ASP A 199 22.41 -4.08 5.50
N ALA A 200 21.34 -3.40 5.07
CA ALA A 200 20.31 -2.82 5.94
C ALA A 200 19.42 -3.84 6.64
N LEU A 201 19.59 -5.13 6.34
CA LEU A 201 18.79 -6.21 6.88
C LEU A 201 19.50 -6.90 8.06
N PRO A 202 19.22 -6.52 9.33
CA PRO A 202 19.41 -7.46 10.41
C PRO A 202 18.30 -8.52 10.40
N TYR A 203 18.68 -9.77 10.09
CA TYR A 203 18.03 -11.05 10.46
C TYR A 203 16.48 -11.11 10.55
N ARG A 204 15.86 -11.83 9.60
CA ARG A 204 14.51 -12.47 9.63
C ARG A 204 13.34 -11.80 8.90
N ARG A 205 13.43 -10.56 8.42
CA ARG A 205 12.32 -9.98 7.64
C ARG A 205 12.47 -10.26 6.16
N GLU A 206 11.42 -10.86 5.59
CA GLU A 206 11.32 -11.20 4.18
C GLU A 206 10.48 -10.13 3.46
N THR A 207 10.84 -8.85 3.50
CA THR A 207 10.20 -7.82 2.64
C THR A 207 11.24 -6.91 1.99
N GLY A 208 10.98 -6.43 0.78
CA GLY A 208 11.81 -5.44 0.09
C GLY A 208 11.53 -4.00 0.53
N ALA A 209 10.27 -3.70 0.84
CA ALA A 209 9.80 -2.38 1.26
C ALA A 209 10.48 -1.90 2.55
N ASP A 210 10.46 -2.73 3.62
CA ASP A 210 11.04 -2.39 4.92
C ASP A 210 12.51 -2.01 4.81
N ALA A 211 13.29 -2.82 4.08
CA ALA A 211 14.70 -2.59 3.85
C ALA A 211 14.94 -1.24 3.15
N ARG A 212 14.10 -0.91 2.16
CA ARG A 212 14.21 0.32 1.39
C ARG A 212 13.84 1.56 2.21
N ILE A 213 12.76 1.50 2.98
CA ILE A 213 12.34 2.58 3.87
C ILE A 213 13.44 2.88 4.89
N ASN A 214 13.95 1.83 5.55
CA ASN A 214 14.99 1.94 6.56
C ASN A 214 16.27 2.57 6.03
N ILE A 215 16.84 2.07 4.93
CA ILE A 215 18.11 2.60 4.42
C ILE A 215 17.99 4.08 4.02
N ASP A 216 16.86 4.47 3.43
CA ASP A 216 16.62 5.85 3.04
C ASP A 216 16.51 6.77 4.27
N LEU A 217 15.76 6.37 5.30
CA LEU A 217 15.64 7.12 6.56
C LEU A 217 16.98 7.21 7.30
N TRP A 218 17.72 6.11 7.44
CA TRP A 218 19.03 6.10 8.09
C TRP A 218 20.05 6.97 7.34
N SER A 219 20.02 7.01 6.01
CA SER A 219 20.90 7.87 5.21
C SER A 219 20.66 9.36 5.47
N ILE A 220 19.42 9.76 5.73
CA ILE A 220 19.04 11.14 6.07
C ILE A 220 19.44 11.44 7.51
N ASN A 221 19.13 10.53 8.43
CA ASN A 221 19.41 10.67 9.85
C ASN A 221 20.92 10.75 10.17
N ARG A 222 21.76 10.00 9.44
CA ARG A 222 23.23 10.05 9.53
C ARG A 222 23.81 11.41 9.15
N LYS A 223 23.06 12.26 8.45
CA LYS A 223 23.43 13.66 8.15
C LYS A 223 22.96 14.65 9.23
N GLY A 224 22.35 14.15 10.32
CA GLY A 224 21.84 14.93 11.44
C GLY A 224 20.42 15.45 11.28
N TYR A 225 19.70 15.06 10.23
CA TYR A 225 18.36 15.58 9.95
C TYR A 225 17.26 14.88 10.74
N ALA A 226 16.29 15.70 11.13
CA ALA A 226 14.90 15.38 11.43
C ALA A 226 14.20 14.54 10.33
N VAL A 227 13.48 13.45 10.63
CA VAL A 227 12.54 12.85 9.66
C VAL A 227 11.19 12.54 10.30
N ALA A 228 10.10 12.69 9.54
CA ALA A 228 8.74 12.35 9.97
C ALA A 228 7.94 11.81 8.80
N THR A 229 6.80 11.16 9.07
CA THR A 229 5.83 10.83 8.02
C THR A 229 5.22 12.10 7.41
N GLU A 230 4.92 12.06 6.12
CA GLU A 230 4.04 13.06 5.49
C GLU A 230 2.58 12.84 5.93
N ASP A 231 1.75 13.87 5.75
CA ASP A 231 0.30 13.85 5.96
C ASP A 231 -0.45 13.91 4.61
N PRO A 232 -1.33 12.95 4.28
CA PRO A 232 -1.70 11.77 5.07
C PRO A 232 -0.60 10.68 5.11
N PRO A 233 -0.43 9.98 6.24
CA PRO A 233 0.53 8.88 6.34
C PRO A 233 -0.03 7.60 5.73
N GLY A 234 0.84 6.79 5.11
CA GLY A 234 0.50 5.45 4.67
C GLY A 234 1.21 5.01 3.39
N PRO A 235 1.01 3.74 2.99
CA PRO A 235 1.45 3.25 1.70
C PRO A 235 0.51 3.75 0.60
N LEU A 236 1.08 4.18 -0.52
CA LEU A 236 0.39 4.74 -1.67
C LEU A 236 0.87 4.07 -2.94
N ILE A 237 -0.04 3.85 -3.88
CA ILE A 237 0.31 3.62 -5.29
C ILE A 237 0.54 5.01 -5.90
N ILE A 238 1.77 5.30 -6.29
CA ILE A 238 2.13 6.62 -6.83
C ILE A 238 2.15 6.62 -8.36
N ASP A 239 2.49 5.50 -8.98
CA ASP A 239 2.49 5.35 -10.44
C ASP A 239 2.55 3.85 -10.83
N TRP A 240 2.58 3.59 -12.13
CA TRP A 240 2.78 2.26 -12.72
C TRP A 240 3.44 2.38 -14.09
N ASP A 241 4.11 1.32 -14.55
CA ASP A 241 4.81 1.31 -15.83
C ASP A 241 4.34 0.16 -16.73
N ASP A 242 3.41 0.46 -17.63
CA ASP A 242 2.93 -0.44 -18.68
C ASP A 242 3.69 -0.28 -20.02
N SER A 243 4.86 0.39 -20.00
CA SER A 243 5.68 0.57 -21.19
C SER A 243 6.06 -0.76 -21.82
N GLY A 244 5.81 -0.88 -23.12
CA GLY A 244 6.14 -2.07 -23.90
C GLY A 244 5.17 -3.25 -23.71
N TRP A 245 4.05 -3.05 -23.04
CA TRP A 245 2.93 -4.00 -23.04
C TRP A 245 2.22 -3.92 -24.39
N THR A 246 1.87 -5.07 -24.96
CA THR A 246 1.19 -5.14 -26.26
C THR A 246 -0.13 -5.87 -26.18
N ASP A 247 -1.09 -5.43 -26.99
CA ASP A 247 -2.35 -6.14 -27.21
C ASP A 247 -2.13 -7.42 -28.07
N PRO A 248 -3.19 -8.19 -28.38
CA PRO A 248 -3.07 -9.39 -29.20
C PRO A 248 -2.61 -9.16 -30.64
N ASP A 249 -2.80 -7.96 -31.19
CA ASP A 249 -2.38 -7.57 -32.54
C ASP A 249 -0.91 -7.11 -32.57
N GLY A 250 -0.31 -6.92 -31.38
CA GLY A 250 1.08 -6.51 -31.20
C GLY A 250 1.27 -5.00 -31.08
N ASP A 251 0.18 -4.24 -31.03
CA ASP A 251 0.20 -2.80 -30.84
C ASP A 251 0.34 -2.45 -29.35
N PRO A 252 0.91 -1.28 -29.00
CA PRO A 252 0.96 -0.82 -27.62
C PRO A 252 -0.44 -0.76 -26.99
N VAL A 253 -0.58 -1.27 -25.76
CA VAL A 253 -1.85 -1.17 -25.02
C VAL A 253 -2.20 0.29 -24.69
N GLY A 254 -3.50 0.57 -24.58
CA GLY A 254 -3.98 1.84 -24.02
C GLY A 254 -3.85 1.88 -22.49
N ASP A 255 -4.07 3.07 -21.89
CA ASP A 255 -4.15 3.23 -20.44
C ASP A 255 -5.48 2.63 -19.93
N HIS A 256 -5.40 1.40 -19.44
CA HIS A 256 -6.53 0.65 -18.87
C HIS A 256 -6.57 0.71 -17.34
N TRP A 257 -5.80 1.62 -16.72
CA TRP A 257 -5.77 1.81 -15.28
C TRP A 257 -6.82 2.81 -14.83
N THR A 258 -7.58 2.46 -13.79
CA THR A 258 -8.55 3.35 -13.16
C THR A 258 -8.23 3.49 -11.68
N VAL A 259 -7.96 4.73 -11.23
CA VAL A 259 -7.91 5.05 -9.80
C VAL A 259 -9.33 5.07 -9.25
N VAL A 260 -9.64 4.13 -8.36
CA VAL A 260 -10.98 4.01 -7.74
C VAL A 260 -11.04 4.73 -6.40
N ARG A 261 -9.94 4.72 -5.63
CA ARG A 261 -9.83 5.44 -4.34
C ARG A 261 -8.49 6.14 -4.23
N GLY A 262 -8.51 7.35 -3.66
CA GLY A 262 -7.38 8.27 -3.67
C GLY A 262 -7.31 9.07 -4.97
N LYS A 263 -6.10 9.43 -5.39
CA LYS A 263 -5.84 10.19 -6.63
C LYS A 263 -4.53 9.72 -7.27
N ARG A 264 -4.32 9.97 -8.57
CA ARG A 264 -3.02 9.66 -9.20
C ARG A 264 -1.87 10.33 -8.43
N GLY A 265 -0.77 9.61 -8.21
CA GLY A 265 0.33 10.05 -7.33
C GLY A 265 0.10 9.82 -5.83
N ALA A 266 -1.10 9.40 -5.42
CA ALA A 266 -1.47 9.06 -4.03
C ALA A 266 -2.71 8.14 -4.03
N ALA A 267 -2.69 7.08 -4.85
CA ALA A 267 -3.82 6.18 -5.01
C ALA A 267 -3.79 5.12 -3.92
N LEU A 268 -4.98 4.77 -3.43
CA LEU A 268 -5.19 3.68 -2.48
C LEU A 268 -5.75 2.43 -3.13
N ARG A 269 -6.49 2.60 -4.22
CA ARG A 269 -7.06 1.51 -4.98
C ARG A 269 -7.00 1.82 -6.45
N VAL A 270 -6.44 0.89 -7.22
CA VAL A 270 -6.37 0.97 -8.67
C VAL A 270 -6.89 -0.33 -9.25
N VAL A 271 -7.61 -0.22 -10.35
CA VAL A 271 -8.13 -1.35 -11.12
C VAL A 271 -7.49 -1.32 -12.49
N TYR A 272 -7.03 -2.48 -12.95
CA TYR A 272 -6.65 -2.69 -14.34
C TYR A 272 -7.69 -3.58 -15.02
N GLU A 273 -8.41 -3.04 -16.00
CA GLU A 273 -9.49 -3.73 -16.70
C GLU A 273 -9.61 -3.21 -18.13
N VAL A 274 -9.67 -4.12 -19.11
CA VAL A 274 -9.80 -3.75 -20.52
C VAL A 274 -11.27 -3.44 -20.83
N PRO A 275 -11.59 -2.28 -21.44
CA PRO A 275 -12.96 -1.97 -21.86
C PRO A 275 -13.50 -3.03 -22.83
N PRO A 276 -14.77 -3.47 -22.71
CA PRO A 276 -15.34 -4.48 -23.59
C PRO A 276 -15.24 -4.16 -25.09
N ALA A 277 -15.21 -2.86 -25.44
CA ALA A 277 -15.09 -2.39 -26.80
C ALA A 277 -13.73 -2.70 -27.46
N ALA A 278 -12.69 -3.00 -26.69
CA ALA A 278 -11.38 -3.36 -27.22
C ALA A 278 -11.33 -4.78 -27.82
N GLY A 279 -12.29 -5.64 -27.49
CA GLY A 279 -12.39 -7.00 -28.07
C GLY A 279 -11.40 -8.03 -27.51
N TYR A 280 -10.60 -7.67 -26.50
CA TYR A 280 -9.69 -8.55 -25.77
C TYR A 280 -9.80 -8.33 -24.25
N ARG A 281 -9.18 -9.23 -23.47
CA ARG A 281 -9.19 -9.22 -22.00
C ARG A 281 -7.78 -8.93 -21.46
N VAL A 282 -7.69 -8.66 -20.15
CA VAL A 282 -6.39 -8.43 -19.49
C VAL A 282 -5.43 -9.59 -19.72
N GLY A 283 -5.91 -10.84 -19.64
CA GLY A 283 -5.08 -12.03 -19.86
C GLY A 283 -4.54 -12.20 -21.28
N ASP A 284 -5.13 -11.50 -22.26
CA ASP A 284 -4.68 -11.56 -23.66
C ASP A 284 -3.52 -10.58 -23.94
N ILE A 285 -3.30 -9.60 -23.05
CA ILE A 285 -2.19 -8.65 -23.13
C ILE A 285 -0.86 -9.36 -22.85
N ARG A 286 0.20 -8.92 -23.54
CA ARG A 286 1.55 -9.47 -23.40
C ARG A 286 2.50 -8.49 -22.74
N ILE A 287 3.27 -8.98 -21.77
CA ILE A 287 4.40 -8.28 -21.15
C ILE A 287 5.69 -8.98 -21.59
N GLY A 288 6.52 -8.30 -22.38
CA GLY A 288 7.72 -8.90 -22.96
C GLY A 288 7.41 -10.13 -23.83
N GLY A 289 6.28 -10.09 -24.57
CA GLY A 289 5.82 -11.17 -25.44
C GLY A 289 5.10 -12.34 -24.75
N ARG A 290 5.01 -12.35 -23.40
CA ARG A 290 4.32 -13.40 -22.64
C ARG A 290 2.93 -12.93 -22.19
N PRO A 291 1.86 -13.73 -22.37
CA PRO A 291 0.53 -13.39 -21.89
C PRO A 291 0.49 -13.14 -20.38
N ILE A 292 -0.46 -12.32 -19.94
CA ILE A 292 -0.77 -12.14 -18.52
C ILE A 292 -1.54 -13.34 -17.99
N ALA A 293 -0.88 -14.13 -17.14
CA ALA A 293 -1.44 -15.31 -16.49
C ALA A 293 -1.74 -15.08 -15.00
N TYR A 294 -1.09 -14.10 -14.37
CA TYR A 294 -1.16 -13.81 -12.94
C TYR A 294 -1.27 -12.30 -12.66
N GLY A 295 -1.90 -11.92 -11.55
CA GLY A 295 -1.93 -10.51 -11.10
C GLY A 295 -0.55 -10.01 -10.69
N GLY A 296 0.31 -10.91 -10.20
CA GLY A 296 1.71 -10.60 -9.87
C GLY A 296 2.52 -10.01 -11.02
N GLN A 297 2.19 -10.35 -12.28
CA GLN A 297 2.84 -9.77 -13.46
C GLN A 297 2.55 -8.28 -13.59
N LEU A 298 1.38 -7.81 -13.17
CA LEU A 298 1.03 -6.38 -13.16
C LEU A 298 1.56 -5.73 -11.89
N ALA A 299 1.49 -6.41 -10.73
CA ALA A 299 1.97 -5.92 -9.44
C ALA A 299 3.46 -5.51 -9.50
N GLU A 300 4.26 -6.22 -10.30
CA GLU A 300 5.68 -5.92 -10.49
C GLU A 300 5.95 -4.59 -11.19
N HIS A 301 4.93 -4.06 -11.87
CA HIS A 301 4.98 -2.77 -12.55
C HIS A 301 4.30 -1.65 -11.76
N VAL A 302 3.73 -1.95 -10.58
CA VAL A 302 3.14 -0.96 -9.68
C VAL A 302 4.24 -0.33 -8.83
N ILE A 303 4.30 1.00 -8.81
CA ILE A 303 5.25 1.77 -8.04
C ILE A 303 4.59 2.22 -6.74
N MET A 304 5.09 1.66 -5.65
CA MET A 304 4.63 1.91 -4.30
C MET A 304 5.47 3.00 -3.64
N SER A 305 4.87 3.72 -2.70
CA SER A 305 5.62 4.61 -1.82
C SER A 305 5.03 4.77 -0.43
N ALA A 306 5.89 5.09 0.53
CA ALA A 306 5.54 5.82 1.74
C ALA A 306 6.26 7.17 1.69
N HIS A 307 5.58 8.24 2.09
CA HIS A 307 6.13 9.59 2.00
C HIS A 307 6.61 10.09 3.36
N GLY A 308 7.74 10.79 3.37
CA GLY A 308 8.30 11.43 4.54
C GLY A 308 8.70 12.88 4.29
N VAL A 309 8.78 13.64 5.38
CA VAL A 309 9.31 15.01 5.41
C VAL A 309 10.65 15.05 6.14
N ILE A 310 11.53 15.93 5.69
CA ILE A 310 12.87 16.14 6.27
C ILE A 310 12.89 17.49 6.97
N ASP A 311 13.14 17.46 8.27
CA ASP A 311 13.26 18.63 9.13
C ASP A 311 14.75 18.97 9.36
N ARG A 312 15.12 20.22 9.07
CA ARG A 312 16.49 20.72 9.29
C ARG A 312 16.79 20.93 10.77
N GLY A 313 15.76 21.03 11.62
CA GLY A 313 15.89 21.50 12.99
C GLY A 313 16.18 23.00 13.03
N ALA A 314 15.85 23.66 14.14
CA ALA A 314 16.31 25.02 14.39
C ALA A 314 17.86 25.00 14.54
N PRO A 315 18.57 26.01 14.01
CA PRO A 315 20.04 26.09 14.04
C PRO A 315 20.64 26.10 15.44
#